data_AF-A0A7S1AI21-F1
#
_entry.id   AF-A0A7S1AI21-F1
#
_cell.length_a   1.000
_cell.length_b   1.000
_cell.length_c   1.000
_cell.angle_alpha   90.00
_cell.angle_beta   90.00
_cell.angle_gamma   90.00
#
_symmetry.space_group_name_H-M   'P 1'
#
loop_
_entity.id
_entity.type
_entity.pdbx_description
1 polymer ?
#
loop_
_entity_poly.entity_id
_entity_poly.type
_entity_poly.pdbx_seq_one_letter_code
_entity_poly.pdbx_strand_id
1 'polypeptide(L)'
;MGCSGFTGFTSIDQSAAVQEITWDDVASAVARGSASDIRALVNANPKAVEGVDVNGDTLLHHAVCKDVGQNALCLEVLLERPGASMNAVNDSGWTAMHCAAAVGHAKAMRILARSNAKCDILDRNLQSPLHLAALGGYASCLDGPIGCGIDVLSVVNGEGRTVLHLVASLGNEDCAKVLLRNRPARSALNAQDNFGGTAVHEAAGAGAADVLQALMVAGASITIETFDGATPLQLAVFQNHIKCIALLSGREVHHLNDNSNNKEVLLTAVEQTEAEGGAGLVPASAAVAVEIQNIMDSTWKNRTTRDRSFSSVPHFTVVQVLENTNTGLWEQYTERRGDLSLHYVKRLGDIKTATAGWAALLHEPLQAAVNEAFLFHGTVPAAVQKICADGFRIDLAGTHRGALYGPGIYLAEASSKADEYAGDDKVGLYKGLYAMLFCRVSLGNPVITTEDCPNVNQLQHQLSLETNHSILGDREMTKGTFREFVVPAGNMAFPAFVVIYRRSAY
;
A
#
# COMPACT_ATOMS: atom_id res chain seq x y z
N MET A 1 48.31 -52.18 51.31
CA MET A 1 49.68 -52.48 50.87
C MET A 1 49.73 -53.97 50.55
N GLY A 2 50.04 -54.52 49.38
CA GLY A 2 50.35 -54.05 48.03
C GLY A 2 50.69 -55.30 47.21
N CYS A 3 50.19 -55.37 45.96
CA CYS A 3 50.67 -56.04 44.73
C CYS A 3 51.27 -57.48 44.82
N SER A 4 50.95 -58.45 43.96
CA SER A 4 50.86 -58.39 42.48
C SER A 4 50.45 -59.76 41.89
N GLY A 5 49.91 -59.78 40.65
CA GLY A 5 49.90 -60.99 39.81
C GLY A 5 48.74 -61.10 38.82
N PHE A 6 48.86 -60.37 37.71
CA PHE A 6 48.06 -60.48 36.48
C PHE A 6 48.36 -61.79 35.71
N THR A 7 47.34 -62.43 35.12
CA THR A 7 47.24 -62.90 33.71
C THR A 7 45.76 -63.26 33.49
N GLY A 8 44.98 -62.74 32.55
CA GLY A 8 45.29 -62.01 31.32
C GLY A 8 45.10 -62.91 30.10
N PHE A 9 43.88 -63.40 29.83
CA PHE A 9 43.47 -63.82 28.49
C PHE A 9 42.26 -63.01 28.04
N THR A 10 42.55 -62.23 27.01
CA THR A 10 41.69 -61.36 26.23
C THR A 10 40.62 -62.15 25.47
N SER A 11 39.35 -61.84 25.71
CA SER A 11 38.35 -61.86 24.64
C SER A 11 38.15 -60.41 24.22
N ILE A 12 38.78 -60.04 23.11
CA ILE A 12 38.51 -58.78 22.43
C ILE A 12 37.13 -58.98 21.80
N ASP A 13 36.10 -58.43 22.42
CA ASP A 13 34.83 -58.19 21.76
C ASP A 13 35.06 -57.02 20.79
N GLN A 14 35.51 -57.36 19.58
CA GLN A 14 35.55 -56.47 18.43
C GLN A 14 34.14 -56.43 17.81
N SER A 15 33.13 -56.03 18.57
CA SER A 15 31.97 -55.39 17.98
C SER A 15 32.37 -53.95 17.69
N ALA A 16 32.96 -53.72 16.51
CA ALA A 16 32.95 -52.39 15.93
C ALA A 16 31.48 -51.98 15.87
N ALA A 17 31.05 -51.09 16.77
CA ALA A 17 29.73 -50.51 16.72
C ALA A 17 29.58 -49.92 15.32
N VAL A 18 28.77 -50.56 14.48
CA VAL A 18 28.42 -50.03 13.17
C VAL A 18 27.75 -48.70 13.48
N GLN A 19 28.44 -47.60 13.21
CA GLN A 19 27.92 -46.26 13.44
C GLN A 19 26.59 -46.17 12.67
N GLU A 20 25.50 -46.03 13.41
CA GLU A 20 24.16 -45.98 12.83
C GLU A 20 24.09 -44.77 11.91
N ILE A 21 23.75 -44.98 10.63
CA ILE A 21 23.66 -43.90 9.65
C ILE A 21 22.52 -42.98 10.07
N THR A 22 22.85 -41.72 10.29
CA THR A 22 21.93 -40.69 10.77
C THR A 22 21.36 -39.86 9.62
N TRP A 23 20.37 -39.02 9.94
CA TRP A 23 19.90 -37.99 9.00
C TRP A 23 21.03 -37.04 8.59
N ASP A 24 21.90 -36.65 9.53
CA ASP A 24 23.03 -35.73 9.29
C ASP A 24 24.03 -36.29 8.28
N ASP A 25 24.25 -37.62 8.28
CA ASP A 25 25.12 -38.29 7.31
C ASP A 25 24.57 -38.13 5.88
N VAL A 26 23.26 -38.30 5.72
CA VAL A 26 22.59 -38.13 4.42
C VAL A 26 22.53 -36.65 4.04
N ALA A 27 22.25 -35.75 4.99
CA ALA A 27 22.23 -34.31 4.76
C ALA A 27 23.61 -33.78 4.34
N SER A 28 24.69 -34.29 4.91
CA SER A 28 26.06 -33.99 4.49
C SER A 28 26.34 -34.46 3.06
N ALA A 29 25.84 -35.64 2.67
CA ALA A 29 25.94 -36.12 1.29
C ALA A 29 25.13 -35.24 0.31
N VAL A 30 23.94 -34.76 0.71
CA VAL A 30 23.13 -33.79 -0.03
C VAL A 30 23.89 -32.46 -0.17
N ALA A 31 24.47 -31.95 0.92
CA ALA A 31 25.23 -30.70 0.91
C ALA A 31 26.47 -30.77 0.00
N ARG A 32 27.07 -31.96 -0.15
CA ARG A 32 28.20 -32.23 -1.07
C ARG A 32 27.76 -32.51 -2.51
N GLY A 33 26.46 -32.66 -2.80
CA GLY A 33 25.98 -33.01 -4.13
C GLY A 33 26.29 -34.45 -4.56
N SER A 34 26.54 -35.35 -3.60
CA SER A 34 26.96 -36.74 -3.88
C SER A 34 25.77 -37.69 -3.97
N ALA A 35 25.17 -37.81 -5.15
CA ALA A 35 24.04 -38.72 -5.40
C ALA A 35 24.37 -40.20 -5.10
N SER A 36 25.62 -40.63 -5.33
CA SER A 36 26.08 -41.98 -5.00
C SER A 36 26.10 -42.23 -3.50
N ASP A 37 26.59 -41.26 -2.71
CA ASP A 37 26.65 -41.38 -1.25
C ASP A 37 25.23 -41.39 -0.68
N ILE A 38 24.34 -40.52 -1.16
CA ILE A 38 22.92 -40.54 -0.78
C ILE A 38 22.33 -41.92 -1.05
N ARG A 39 22.56 -42.50 -2.24
CA ARG A 39 22.03 -43.81 -2.60
C ARG A 39 22.55 -44.91 -1.66
N ALA A 40 23.83 -44.90 -1.33
CA ALA A 40 24.45 -45.86 -0.42
C ALA A 40 23.92 -45.71 1.02
N LEU A 41 23.90 -44.48 1.55
CA LEU A 41 23.47 -44.19 2.91
C LEU A 41 21.99 -44.50 3.12
N VAL A 42 21.11 -44.08 2.18
CA VAL A 42 19.67 -44.35 2.26
C VAL A 42 19.36 -45.84 2.08
N ASN A 43 20.13 -46.58 1.27
CA ASN A 43 19.95 -48.04 1.18
C ASN A 43 20.31 -48.75 2.50
N ALA A 44 21.29 -48.21 3.23
CA ALA A 44 21.75 -48.79 4.50
C ALA A 44 20.86 -48.36 5.69
N ASN A 45 20.28 -47.16 5.67
CA ASN A 45 19.20 -46.75 6.59
C ASN A 45 18.09 -45.97 5.87
N PRO A 46 17.02 -46.65 5.41
CA PRO A 46 15.91 -45.98 4.71
C PRO A 46 15.17 -44.94 5.55
N LYS A 47 15.13 -45.10 6.88
CA LYS A 47 14.41 -44.18 7.79
C LYS A 47 15.08 -42.81 7.89
N ALA A 48 16.35 -42.69 7.53
CA ALA A 48 17.06 -41.41 7.53
C ALA A 48 16.40 -40.37 6.61
N VAL A 49 15.60 -40.80 5.62
CA VAL A 49 14.89 -39.90 4.69
C VAL A 49 13.70 -39.18 5.35
N GLU A 50 13.13 -39.75 6.41
CA GLU A 50 11.96 -39.21 7.11
C GLU A 50 12.33 -38.14 8.15
N GLY A 51 13.61 -38.02 8.49
CA GLY A 51 14.09 -37.06 9.48
C GLY A 51 14.06 -35.61 8.99
N VAL A 52 14.24 -34.71 9.95
CA VAL A 52 14.35 -33.27 9.74
C VAL A 52 15.45 -32.71 10.63
N ASP A 53 16.00 -31.55 10.26
CA ASP A 53 16.89 -30.80 11.14
C ASP A 53 16.13 -29.97 12.19
N VAL A 54 16.89 -29.13 12.90
CA VAL A 54 16.40 -28.24 13.97
C VAL A 54 15.41 -27.16 13.50
N ASN A 55 15.34 -26.88 12.19
CA ASN A 55 14.39 -25.94 11.60
C ASN A 55 13.20 -26.65 10.96
N GLY A 56 13.10 -27.98 11.11
CA GLY A 56 12.12 -28.79 10.41
C GLY A 56 12.43 -29.03 8.93
N ASP A 57 13.63 -28.71 8.45
CA ASP A 57 13.99 -28.92 7.04
C ASP A 57 14.26 -30.40 6.78
N THR A 58 13.56 -30.95 5.79
CA THR A 58 13.83 -32.31 5.25
C THR A 58 15.05 -32.29 4.33
N LEU A 59 15.55 -33.48 3.97
CA LEU A 59 16.61 -33.60 2.95
C LEU A 59 16.25 -32.96 1.61
N LEU A 60 14.96 -32.91 1.25
CA LEU A 60 14.49 -32.23 0.03
C LEU A 60 14.66 -30.71 0.12
N HIS A 61 14.46 -30.10 1.29
CA HIS A 61 14.73 -28.67 1.50
C HIS A 61 16.21 -28.36 1.26
N HIS A 62 17.11 -29.18 1.84
CA HIS A 62 18.55 -29.04 1.64
C HIS A 62 18.99 -29.27 0.19
N ALA A 63 18.37 -30.25 -0.49
CA ALA A 63 18.74 -30.61 -1.85
C ALA A 63 18.48 -29.48 -2.87
N VAL A 64 17.47 -28.64 -2.63
CA VAL A 64 17.09 -27.58 -3.56
C VAL A 64 17.82 -26.26 -3.36
N CYS A 65 18.54 -26.06 -2.25
CA CYS A 65 19.13 -24.76 -1.91
C CYS A 65 20.37 -24.38 -2.75
N LYS A 66 20.98 -25.32 -3.47
CA LYS A 66 22.18 -25.07 -4.31
C LYS A 66 21.87 -25.25 -5.79
N ASP A 67 22.58 -24.50 -6.63
CA ASP A 67 22.45 -24.56 -8.08
C ASP A 67 22.71 -25.98 -8.63
N VAL A 68 21.88 -26.36 -9.59
CA VAL A 68 21.37 -27.71 -9.83
C VAL A 68 22.27 -28.53 -10.79
N GLY A 69 23.57 -28.20 -10.83
CA GLY A 69 24.56 -28.98 -11.58
C GLY A 69 24.66 -30.40 -11.04
N GLN A 70 25.01 -30.54 -9.75
CA GLN A 70 25.17 -31.84 -9.07
C GLN A 70 23.93 -32.23 -8.25
N ASN A 71 23.15 -31.24 -7.79
CA ASN A 71 22.00 -31.48 -6.90
C ASN A 71 20.73 -31.96 -7.60
N ALA A 72 20.61 -31.85 -8.93
CA ALA A 72 19.47 -32.44 -9.66
C ALA A 72 19.37 -33.95 -9.38
N LEU A 73 20.52 -34.63 -9.47
CA LEU A 73 20.60 -36.07 -9.22
C LEU A 73 20.34 -36.39 -7.74
N CYS A 74 20.83 -35.56 -6.80
CA CYS A 74 20.53 -35.72 -5.38
C CYS A 74 19.03 -35.62 -5.11
N LEU A 75 18.38 -34.62 -5.70
CA LEU A 75 16.94 -34.40 -5.58
C LEU A 75 16.16 -35.59 -6.16
N GLU A 76 16.50 -36.05 -7.37
CA GLU A 76 15.88 -37.22 -8.00
C GLU A 76 16.06 -38.50 -7.15
N VAL A 77 17.28 -38.76 -6.66
CA VAL A 77 17.57 -39.92 -5.79
C VAL A 77 16.74 -39.90 -4.52
N LEU A 78 16.50 -38.74 -3.92
CA LEU A 78 15.66 -38.60 -2.74
C LEU A 78 14.18 -38.80 -3.07
N LEU A 79 13.70 -38.24 -4.17
CA LEU A 79 12.30 -38.35 -4.62
C LEU A 79 11.90 -39.79 -5.00
N GLU A 80 12.86 -40.63 -5.40
CA GLU A 80 12.64 -42.06 -5.64
C GLU A 80 12.39 -42.87 -4.34
N ARG A 81 12.56 -42.26 -3.15
CA ARG A 81 12.56 -43.00 -1.88
C ARG A 81 11.23 -42.89 -1.13
N PRO A 82 10.67 -44.03 -0.69
CA PRO A 82 9.58 -44.02 0.28
C PRO A 82 9.99 -43.20 1.52
N GLY A 83 9.10 -42.34 2.00
CA GLY A 83 9.35 -41.46 3.16
C GLY A 83 9.83 -40.04 2.79
N ALA A 84 10.26 -39.79 1.54
CA ALA A 84 10.59 -38.44 1.08
C ALA A 84 9.32 -37.61 0.84
N SER A 85 8.83 -36.94 1.89
CA SER A 85 7.63 -36.10 1.81
C SER A 85 7.89 -34.81 1.03
N MET A 86 7.47 -34.77 -0.23
CA MET A 86 7.64 -33.63 -1.14
C MET A 86 6.91 -32.35 -0.71
N ASN A 87 5.84 -32.52 0.07
CA ASN A 87 5.00 -31.44 0.56
C ASN A 87 5.17 -31.23 2.07
N ALA A 88 6.20 -31.82 2.69
CA ALA A 88 6.55 -31.50 4.07
C ALA A 88 6.88 -30.01 4.17
N VAL A 89 6.43 -29.40 5.25
CA VAL A 89 6.71 -28.00 5.57
C VAL A 89 7.67 -27.93 6.74
N ASN A 90 8.65 -27.04 6.64
CA ASN A 90 9.55 -26.72 7.74
C ASN A 90 8.90 -25.76 8.75
N ASP A 91 9.65 -25.31 9.75
CA ASP A 91 9.17 -24.38 10.79
C ASP A 91 8.83 -22.98 10.27
N SER A 92 9.10 -22.65 9.01
CA SER A 92 8.62 -21.42 8.36
C SER A 92 7.36 -21.64 7.52
N GLY A 93 6.85 -22.88 7.48
CA GLY A 93 5.78 -23.28 6.57
C GLY A 93 6.25 -23.50 5.13
N TRP A 94 7.56 -23.50 4.88
CA TRP A 94 8.12 -23.66 3.54
C TRP A 94 8.20 -25.13 3.18
N THR A 95 7.86 -25.44 1.93
CA THR A 95 8.18 -26.74 1.31
C THR A 95 9.50 -26.64 0.56
N ALA A 96 10.05 -27.77 0.11
CA ALA A 96 11.18 -27.76 -0.82
C ALA A 96 10.90 -26.92 -2.09
N MET A 97 9.65 -26.81 -2.54
CA MET A 97 9.31 -25.95 -3.67
C MET A 97 9.41 -24.45 -3.32
N HIS A 98 9.05 -24.05 -2.10
CA HIS A 98 9.26 -22.68 -1.62
C HIS A 98 10.75 -22.33 -1.59
N CYS A 99 11.58 -23.20 -0.99
CA CYS A 99 13.02 -22.98 -0.96
C CYS A 99 13.59 -22.83 -2.37
N ALA A 100 13.25 -23.74 -3.30
CA ALA A 100 13.71 -23.68 -4.68
C ALA A 100 13.31 -22.37 -5.38
N ALA A 101 12.07 -21.92 -5.18
CA ALA A 101 11.57 -20.68 -5.76
C ALA A 101 12.23 -19.43 -5.17
N ALA A 102 12.44 -19.41 -3.86
CA ALA A 102 13.06 -18.29 -3.13
C ALA A 102 14.52 -18.02 -3.53
N VAL A 103 15.20 -18.99 -4.13
CA VAL A 103 16.57 -18.84 -4.63
C VAL A 103 16.69 -18.96 -6.16
N GLY A 104 15.56 -19.00 -6.89
CA GLY A 104 15.56 -18.96 -8.35
C GLY A 104 15.92 -20.27 -9.05
N HIS A 105 15.87 -21.42 -8.37
CA HIS A 105 16.27 -22.72 -8.93
C HIS A 105 15.14 -23.39 -9.73
N ALA A 106 14.83 -22.82 -10.90
CA ALA A 106 13.75 -23.31 -11.78
C ALA A 106 13.87 -24.79 -12.16
N LYS A 107 15.10 -25.32 -12.30
CA LYS A 107 15.30 -26.76 -12.60
C LYS A 107 14.87 -27.65 -11.43
N ALA A 108 15.14 -27.25 -10.19
CA ALA A 108 14.68 -27.97 -9.00
C ALA A 108 13.15 -27.93 -8.89
N MET A 109 12.53 -26.77 -9.15
CA MET A 109 11.06 -26.65 -9.19
C MET A 109 10.44 -27.59 -10.23
N ARG A 110 11.02 -27.70 -11.43
CA ARG A 110 10.54 -28.62 -12.47
C ARG A 110 10.67 -30.09 -12.07
N ILE A 111 11.76 -30.47 -11.40
CA ILE A 111 11.94 -31.84 -10.90
C ILE A 111 10.87 -32.15 -9.85
N LEU A 112 10.70 -31.27 -8.85
CA LEU A 112 9.67 -31.41 -7.82
C LEU A 112 8.26 -31.53 -8.41
N ALA A 113 7.91 -30.65 -9.37
CA ALA A 113 6.60 -30.65 -10.01
C ALA A 113 6.33 -31.91 -10.84
N ARG A 114 7.34 -32.41 -11.58
CA ARG A 114 7.25 -33.70 -12.31
C ARG A 114 7.05 -34.89 -11.37
N SER A 115 7.50 -34.78 -10.12
CA SER A 115 7.24 -35.74 -9.06
C SER A 115 5.93 -35.48 -8.32
N ASN A 116 5.03 -34.62 -8.83
CA ASN A 116 3.73 -34.27 -8.23
C ASN A 116 3.81 -33.50 -6.90
N ALA A 117 4.90 -32.77 -6.64
CA ALA A 117 4.92 -31.78 -5.56
C ALA A 117 3.92 -30.65 -5.85
N LYS A 118 3.23 -30.17 -4.80
CA LYS A 118 2.26 -29.08 -4.91
C LYS A 118 2.96 -27.73 -4.99
N CYS A 119 2.41 -26.83 -5.80
CA CYS A 119 3.00 -25.54 -6.14
C CYS A 119 2.20 -24.35 -5.63
N ASP A 120 1.13 -24.64 -4.90
CA ASP A 120 0.11 -23.71 -4.39
C ASP A 120 -0.03 -23.79 -2.85
N ILE A 121 0.82 -24.57 -2.16
CA ILE A 121 0.90 -24.57 -0.70
C ILE A 121 1.33 -23.17 -0.27
N LEU A 122 0.67 -22.61 0.73
CA LEU A 122 1.01 -21.30 1.29
C LEU A 122 1.91 -21.44 2.51
N ASP A 123 2.92 -20.58 2.60
CA ASP A 123 3.76 -20.44 3.78
C ASP A 123 3.06 -19.67 4.93
N ARG A 124 3.80 -19.42 6.02
CA ARG A 124 3.29 -18.64 7.16
C ARG A 124 2.96 -17.18 6.84
N ASN A 125 3.51 -16.62 5.75
CA ASN A 125 3.18 -15.29 5.23
C ASN A 125 2.07 -15.35 4.16
N LEU A 126 1.42 -16.51 4.03
CA LEU A 126 0.38 -16.79 3.04
C LEU A 126 0.87 -16.61 1.60
N GLN A 127 2.15 -16.85 1.32
CA GLN A 127 2.75 -16.83 -0.02
C GLN A 127 2.93 -18.24 -0.54
N SER A 128 2.65 -18.46 -1.82
CA SER A 128 3.01 -19.71 -2.52
C SER A 128 4.44 -19.66 -3.04
N PRO A 129 5.04 -20.79 -3.45
CA PRO A 129 6.34 -20.79 -4.12
C PRO A 129 6.40 -19.84 -5.33
N LEU A 130 5.33 -19.76 -6.12
CA LEU A 130 5.28 -18.90 -7.30
C LEU A 130 5.29 -17.41 -6.92
N HIS A 131 4.70 -17.04 -5.79
CA HIS A 131 4.82 -15.69 -5.27
C HIS A 131 6.25 -15.37 -4.83
N LEU A 132 6.94 -16.30 -4.16
CA LEU A 132 8.36 -16.12 -3.80
C LEU A 132 9.24 -15.96 -5.05
N ALA A 133 8.97 -16.71 -6.12
CA ALA A 133 9.67 -16.55 -7.39
C ALA A 133 9.43 -15.16 -8.02
N ALA A 134 8.20 -14.64 -7.96
CA ALA A 134 7.91 -13.27 -8.41
C ALA A 134 8.60 -12.20 -7.55
N LEU A 135 8.56 -12.34 -6.23
CA LEU A 135 9.23 -11.44 -5.29
C LEU A 135 10.75 -11.41 -5.50
N GLY A 136 11.37 -12.55 -5.79
CA GLY A 136 12.79 -12.67 -6.13
C GLY A 136 13.12 -12.28 -7.58
N GLY A 137 12.12 -12.00 -8.40
CA GLY A 137 12.29 -11.63 -9.81
C GLY A 137 12.79 -12.75 -10.72
N TYR A 138 12.56 -14.00 -10.35
CA TYR A 138 13.09 -15.17 -11.05
C TYR A 138 12.16 -15.62 -12.18
N ALA A 139 12.23 -14.93 -13.32
CA ALA A 139 11.37 -15.19 -14.48
C ALA A 139 11.40 -16.65 -14.96
N SER A 140 12.56 -17.33 -14.86
CA SER A 140 12.72 -18.73 -15.24
C SER A 140 11.90 -19.70 -14.37
N CYS A 141 11.60 -19.31 -13.13
CA CYS A 141 10.74 -20.02 -12.18
C CYS A 141 9.25 -19.78 -12.43
N LEU A 142 8.88 -18.81 -13.26
CA LEU A 142 7.49 -18.47 -13.60
C LEU A 142 7.09 -18.94 -15.00
N ASP A 143 8.03 -19.47 -15.79
CA ASP A 143 7.74 -19.99 -17.12
C ASP A 143 6.80 -21.19 -17.02
N GLY A 144 5.63 -21.08 -17.68
CA GLY A 144 4.48 -21.98 -17.58
C GLY A 144 4.77 -23.50 -17.58
N PRO A 145 5.84 -24.01 -18.22
CA PRO A 145 6.26 -25.41 -18.09
C PRO A 145 6.98 -25.73 -16.77
N ILE A 146 6.48 -25.27 -15.62
CA ILE A 146 6.98 -25.80 -14.32
C ILE A 146 6.54 -27.27 -14.18
N GLY A 147 5.43 -27.67 -14.80
CA GLY A 147 4.92 -29.05 -14.77
C GLY A 147 3.93 -29.32 -13.63
N CYS A 148 3.47 -28.26 -12.96
CA CYS A 148 2.58 -28.33 -11.80
C CYS A 148 1.11 -28.63 -12.12
N GLY A 149 0.70 -28.56 -13.39
CA GLY A 149 -0.71 -28.71 -13.79
C GLY A 149 -1.62 -27.57 -13.32
N ILE A 150 -1.08 -26.54 -12.65
CA ILE A 150 -1.80 -25.34 -12.22
C ILE A 150 -1.52 -24.19 -13.18
N ASP A 151 -2.51 -23.32 -13.36
CA ASP A 151 -2.29 -22.02 -13.99
C ASP A 151 -1.56 -21.10 -13.01
N VAL A 152 -0.35 -20.66 -13.36
CA VAL A 152 0.47 -19.76 -12.53
C VAL A 152 -0.29 -18.49 -12.18
N LEU A 153 -1.15 -18.01 -13.09
CA LEU A 153 -1.92 -16.79 -12.90
C LEU A 153 -3.17 -16.96 -12.04
N SER A 154 -3.60 -18.19 -11.76
CA SER A 154 -4.74 -18.46 -10.87
C SER A 154 -4.37 -18.55 -9.40
N VAL A 155 -3.08 -18.61 -9.07
CA VAL A 155 -2.60 -18.74 -7.70
C VAL A 155 -2.65 -17.39 -7.00
N VAL A 156 -3.28 -17.34 -5.82
CA VAL A 156 -3.45 -16.12 -5.01
C VAL A 156 -2.82 -16.28 -3.63
N ASN A 157 -2.28 -15.19 -3.09
CA ASN A 157 -1.74 -15.14 -1.73
C ASN A 157 -2.81 -14.69 -0.71
N GLY A 158 -2.42 -14.50 0.55
CA GLY A 158 -3.31 -14.06 1.63
C GLY A 158 -4.02 -12.71 1.40
N GLU A 159 -3.52 -11.88 0.49
CA GLU A 159 -4.12 -10.59 0.11
C GLU A 159 -4.94 -10.68 -1.18
N GLY A 160 -5.18 -11.89 -1.69
CA GLY A 160 -5.88 -12.10 -2.96
C GLY A 160 -5.03 -11.74 -4.19
N ARG A 161 -3.77 -11.34 -4.01
CA ARG A 161 -2.88 -10.94 -5.11
C ARG A 161 -2.40 -12.19 -5.85
N THR A 162 -2.44 -12.12 -7.18
CA THR A 162 -1.84 -13.13 -8.05
C THR A 162 -0.34 -12.87 -8.25
N VAL A 163 0.37 -13.84 -8.84
CA VAL A 163 1.77 -13.67 -9.28
C VAL A 163 1.94 -12.43 -10.17
N LEU A 164 0.96 -12.14 -11.05
CA LEU A 164 1.01 -10.99 -11.95
C LEU A 164 0.89 -9.65 -11.22
N HIS A 165 0.15 -9.59 -10.11
CA HIS A 165 0.10 -8.38 -9.26
C HIS A 165 1.47 -8.07 -8.68
N LEU A 166 2.16 -9.07 -8.12
CA LEU A 166 3.50 -8.88 -7.55
C LEU A 166 4.53 -8.49 -8.61
N VAL A 167 4.47 -9.12 -9.78
CA VAL A 167 5.35 -8.76 -10.90
C VAL A 167 5.12 -7.32 -11.37
N ALA A 168 3.86 -6.88 -11.42
CA ALA A 168 3.48 -5.53 -11.78
C ALA A 168 3.93 -4.49 -10.75
N SER A 169 3.70 -4.74 -9.46
CA SER A 169 4.08 -3.82 -8.38
C SER A 169 5.59 -3.69 -8.22
N LEU A 170 6.35 -4.73 -8.56
CA LEU A 170 7.82 -4.71 -8.57
C LEU A 170 8.41 -4.19 -9.89
N GLY A 171 7.59 -3.96 -10.92
CA GLY A 171 8.05 -3.54 -12.24
C GLY A 171 8.99 -4.53 -12.93
N ASN A 172 8.88 -5.83 -12.64
CA ASN A 172 9.78 -6.83 -13.22
C ASN A 172 9.35 -7.21 -14.64
N GLU A 173 9.97 -6.56 -15.63
CA GLU A 173 9.66 -6.73 -17.05
C GLU A 173 9.90 -8.17 -17.55
N ASP A 174 10.97 -8.85 -17.11
CA ASP A 174 11.29 -10.20 -17.56
C ASP A 174 10.27 -11.22 -17.07
N CYS A 175 9.86 -11.11 -15.80
CA CYS A 175 8.76 -11.91 -15.26
C CYS A 175 7.44 -11.63 -16.00
N ALA A 176 7.13 -10.36 -16.27
CA ALA A 176 5.92 -9.97 -16.99
C ALA A 176 5.89 -10.57 -18.40
N LYS A 177 6.99 -10.48 -19.14
CA LYS A 177 7.13 -11.09 -20.48
C LYS A 177 6.86 -12.59 -20.44
N VAL A 178 7.43 -13.30 -19.47
CA VAL A 178 7.25 -14.75 -19.34
C VAL A 178 5.78 -15.10 -19.05
N LEU A 179 5.15 -14.41 -18.10
CA LEU A 179 3.75 -14.66 -17.71
C LEU A 179 2.76 -14.33 -18.83
N LEU A 180 3.03 -13.28 -19.61
CA LEU A 180 2.11 -12.79 -20.66
C LEU A 180 2.33 -13.45 -22.03
N ARG A 181 3.45 -14.17 -22.23
CA ARG A 181 3.85 -14.78 -23.52
C ARG A 181 2.76 -15.64 -24.15
N ASN A 182 2.02 -16.40 -23.34
CA ASN A 182 1.01 -17.35 -23.82
C ASN A 182 -0.39 -16.74 -23.96
N ARG A 183 -0.52 -15.41 -23.95
CA ARG A 183 -1.79 -14.66 -24.00
C ARG A 183 -2.84 -15.21 -23.01
N PRO A 184 -2.65 -14.92 -21.71
CA PRO A 184 -3.58 -15.36 -20.68
C PRO A 184 -5.03 -14.99 -20.99
N ALA A 185 -5.98 -15.76 -20.46
CA ALA A 185 -7.38 -15.40 -20.54
C ALA A 185 -7.62 -14.02 -19.90
N ARG A 186 -8.57 -13.26 -20.45
CA ARG A 186 -8.90 -11.92 -19.94
C ARG A 186 -9.29 -11.92 -18.46
N SER A 187 -9.92 -13.00 -17.98
CA SER A 187 -10.23 -13.19 -16.56
C SER A 187 -9.00 -13.25 -15.66
N ALA A 188 -7.87 -13.80 -16.15
CA ALA A 188 -6.62 -13.86 -15.39
C ALA A 188 -5.89 -12.50 -15.39
N LEU A 189 -5.91 -11.78 -16.53
CA LEU A 189 -5.34 -10.43 -16.62
C LEU A 189 -6.08 -9.41 -15.74
N ASN A 190 -7.39 -9.61 -15.57
CA ASN A 190 -8.29 -8.73 -14.82
C ASN A 190 -8.66 -9.30 -13.45
N ALA A 191 -7.92 -10.28 -12.93
CA ALA A 191 -8.12 -10.76 -11.57
C ALA A 191 -7.95 -9.58 -10.60
N GLN A 192 -8.85 -9.47 -9.63
CA GLN A 192 -8.84 -8.43 -8.61
C GLN A 192 -8.34 -9.01 -7.27
N ASP A 193 -7.49 -8.27 -6.58
CA ASP A 193 -7.07 -8.58 -5.22
C ASP A 193 -8.15 -8.22 -4.17
N ASN A 194 -7.83 -8.35 -2.88
CA ASN A 194 -8.77 -8.05 -1.81
C ASN A 194 -9.18 -6.56 -1.70
N PHE A 195 -8.57 -5.67 -2.48
CA PHE A 195 -8.88 -4.24 -2.56
C PHE A 195 -9.55 -3.87 -3.89
N GLY A 196 -9.84 -4.84 -4.76
CA GLY A 196 -10.36 -4.60 -6.10
C GLY A 196 -9.28 -4.17 -7.10
N GLY A 197 -8.01 -4.12 -6.69
CA GLY A 197 -6.89 -3.76 -7.55
C GLY A 197 -6.56 -4.86 -8.53
N THR A 198 -6.12 -4.48 -9.73
CA THR A 198 -5.64 -5.41 -10.77
C THR A 198 -4.13 -5.23 -10.99
N ALA A 199 -3.49 -6.14 -11.73
CA ALA A 199 -2.08 -5.93 -12.12
C ALA A 199 -1.83 -4.61 -12.88
N VAL A 200 -2.84 -4.07 -13.58
CA VAL A 200 -2.75 -2.75 -14.23
C VAL A 200 -2.68 -1.63 -13.19
N HIS A 201 -3.46 -1.72 -12.10
CA HIS A 201 -3.37 -0.77 -10.98
C HIS A 201 -2.00 -0.81 -10.32
N GLU A 202 -1.49 -2.01 -10.07
CA GLU A 202 -0.16 -2.21 -9.47
C GLU A 202 0.96 -1.62 -10.34
N ALA A 203 0.95 -1.89 -11.65
CA ALA A 203 1.94 -1.33 -12.57
C ALA A 203 1.82 0.20 -12.70
N ALA A 204 0.59 0.72 -12.73
CA ALA A 204 0.31 2.14 -12.81
C ALA A 204 0.78 2.88 -11.55
N GLY A 205 0.45 2.36 -10.37
CA GLY A 205 0.82 2.92 -9.07
C GLY A 205 2.30 2.74 -8.70
N ALA A 206 2.99 1.75 -9.27
CA ALA A 206 4.44 1.57 -9.12
C ALA A 206 5.27 2.34 -10.17
N GLY A 207 4.62 2.94 -11.17
CA GLY A 207 5.32 3.62 -12.27
C GLY A 207 6.01 2.68 -13.26
N ALA A 208 5.63 1.40 -13.26
CA ALA A 208 6.21 0.35 -14.08
C ALA A 208 5.67 0.41 -15.53
N ALA A 209 6.03 1.46 -16.27
CA ALA A 209 5.50 1.75 -17.60
C ALA A 209 5.69 0.59 -18.60
N ASP A 210 6.81 -0.13 -18.56
CA ASP A 210 7.05 -1.26 -19.48
C ASP A 210 6.16 -2.46 -19.17
N VAL A 211 5.94 -2.76 -17.89
CA VAL A 211 5.01 -3.82 -17.47
C VAL A 211 3.57 -3.43 -17.78
N LEU A 212 3.21 -2.17 -17.52
CA LEU A 212 1.90 -1.62 -17.87
C LEU A 212 1.63 -1.73 -19.37
N GLN A 213 2.61 -1.35 -20.21
CA GLN A 213 2.50 -1.47 -21.65
C GLN A 213 2.33 -2.95 -22.08
N ALA A 214 3.06 -3.87 -21.46
CA ALA A 214 2.93 -5.30 -21.74
C ALA A 214 1.54 -5.84 -21.36
N LEU A 215 0.99 -5.42 -20.22
CA LEU A 215 -0.37 -5.77 -19.78
C LEU A 215 -1.44 -5.25 -20.75
N MET A 216 -1.30 -3.99 -21.20
CA MET A 216 -2.20 -3.39 -22.19
C MET A 216 -2.15 -4.14 -23.52
N VAL A 217 -0.96 -4.48 -24.02
CA VAL A 217 -0.78 -5.28 -25.24
C VAL A 217 -1.39 -6.68 -25.11
N ALA A 218 -1.32 -7.27 -23.91
CA ALA A 218 -1.97 -8.55 -23.61
C ALA A 218 -3.50 -8.45 -23.52
N GLY A 219 -4.08 -7.24 -23.49
CA GLY A 219 -5.52 -7.00 -23.45
C GLY A 219 -6.10 -6.86 -22.04
N ALA A 220 -5.28 -6.51 -21.04
CA ALA A 220 -5.75 -6.18 -19.71
C ALA A 220 -6.65 -4.92 -19.74
N SER A 221 -7.69 -4.89 -18.91
CA SER A 221 -8.61 -3.75 -18.83
C SER A 221 -7.97 -2.62 -18.04
N ILE A 222 -8.00 -1.41 -18.60
CA ILE A 222 -7.50 -0.19 -17.94
C ILE A 222 -8.60 0.62 -17.24
N THR A 223 -9.85 0.13 -17.28
CA THR A 223 -11.05 0.84 -16.78
C THR A 223 -11.68 0.17 -15.56
N ILE A 224 -11.07 -0.88 -15.02
CA ILE A 224 -11.57 -1.52 -13.80
C ILE A 224 -11.28 -0.58 -12.65
N GLU A 225 -12.22 -0.43 -11.72
CA GLU A 225 -12.04 0.32 -10.49
C GLU A 225 -11.71 -0.62 -9.33
N THR A 226 -10.85 -0.15 -8.43
CA THR A 226 -10.70 -0.72 -7.08
C THR A 226 -11.99 -0.55 -6.26
N PHE A 227 -12.09 -1.19 -5.10
CA PHE A 227 -13.28 -1.09 -4.25
C PHE A 227 -13.50 0.32 -3.66
N ASP A 228 -12.47 1.16 -3.64
CA ASP A 228 -12.55 2.58 -3.29
C ASP A 228 -12.84 3.49 -4.51
N GLY A 229 -12.99 2.92 -5.71
CA GLY A 229 -13.37 3.64 -6.94
C GLY A 229 -12.19 4.21 -7.74
N ALA A 230 -10.95 3.83 -7.41
CA ALA A 230 -9.78 4.33 -8.13
C ALA A 230 -9.56 3.56 -9.44
N THR A 231 -9.33 4.27 -10.54
CA THR A 231 -8.86 3.67 -11.80
C THR A 231 -7.33 3.60 -11.85
N PRO A 232 -6.72 2.77 -12.72
CA PRO A 232 -5.27 2.75 -12.89
C PRO A 232 -4.70 4.12 -13.31
N LEU A 233 -5.42 4.87 -14.16
CA LEU A 233 -5.01 6.22 -14.57
C LEU A 233 -4.95 7.14 -13.35
N GLN A 234 -5.96 7.10 -12.48
CA GLN A 234 -5.99 7.88 -11.26
C GLN A 234 -4.85 7.51 -10.31
N LEU A 235 -4.47 6.23 -10.20
CA LEU A 235 -3.29 5.83 -9.43
C LEU A 235 -1.98 6.35 -10.03
N ALA A 236 -1.83 6.31 -11.36
CA ALA A 236 -0.65 6.87 -12.03
C ALA A 236 -0.56 8.39 -11.87
N VAL A 237 -1.70 9.11 -11.96
CA VAL A 237 -1.78 10.56 -11.70
C VAL A 237 -1.46 10.86 -10.24
N PHE A 238 -2.07 10.11 -9.33
CA PHE A 238 -1.84 10.25 -7.90
C PHE A 238 -0.38 10.06 -7.56
N GLN A 239 0.32 9.08 -8.15
CA GLN A 239 1.75 8.85 -7.86
C GLN A 239 2.70 9.65 -8.78
N ASN A 240 2.16 10.53 -9.64
CA ASN A 240 2.89 11.35 -10.60
C ASN A 240 3.78 10.53 -11.57
N HIS A 241 3.30 9.35 -12.00
CA HIS A 241 4.01 8.47 -12.92
C HIS A 241 3.71 8.83 -14.38
N ILE A 242 4.35 9.90 -14.87
CA ILE A 242 4.05 10.53 -16.17
C ILE A 242 4.03 9.55 -17.35
N LYS A 243 4.95 8.57 -17.41
CA LYS A 243 4.96 7.54 -18.46
C LYS A 243 3.73 6.63 -18.40
N CYS A 244 3.29 6.25 -17.20
CA CYS A 244 2.08 5.46 -17.02
C CYS A 244 0.82 6.28 -17.36
N ILE A 245 0.78 7.55 -16.95
CA ILE A 245 -0.31 8.49 -17.31
C ILE A 245 -0.43 8.57 -18.82
N ALA A 246 0.68 8.79 -19.53
CA ALA A 246 0.74 8.86 -20.98
C ALA A 246 0.17 7.60 -21.66
N LEU A 247 0.59 6.41 -21.19
CA LEU A 247 0.12 5.13 -21.70
C LEU A 247 -1.40 4.96 -21.49
N LEU A 248 -1.87 5.23 -20.27
CA LEU A 248 -3.28 5.04 -19.90
C LEU A 248 -4.20 6.05 -20.57
N SER A 249 -3.72 7.27 -20.84
CA SER A 249 -4.47 8.29 -21.56
C SER A 249 -4.51 8.09 -23.08
N GLY A 250 -3.79 7.12 -23.63
CA GLY A 250 -3.84 6.78 -25.06
C GLY A 250 -3.15 7.77 -26.00
N ARG A 251 -2.15 8.53 -25.54
CA ARG A 251 -1.38 9.47 -26.38
C ARG A 251 0.05 8.98 -26.63
N GLU A 252 0.54 9.16 -27.86
CA GLU A 252 1.97 9.01 -28.17
C GLU A 252 2.73 10.19 -27.57
N VAL A 253 3.75 9.91 -26.74
CA VAL A 253 4.54 10.98 -26.11
C VAL A 253 5.99 10.87 -26.54
N HIS A 254 6.34 11.69 -27.53
CA HIS A 254 7.72 11.88 -27.94
C HIS A 254 8.43 12.72 -26.88
N HIS A 255 9.41 12.11 -26.20
CA HIS A 255 10.31 12.76 -25.23
C HIS A 255 9.68 13.22 -23.91
N LEU A 256 9.33 12.27 -23.05
CA LEU A 256 9.18 12.52 -21.61
C LEU A 256 10.54 12.36 -20.94
N ASN A 257 11.13 13.46 -20.47
CA ASN A 257 12.10 13.36 -19.37
C ASN A 257 11.31 13.34 -18.06
N ASP A 258 11.76 12.56 -17.08
CA ASP A 258 11.07 12.38 -15.80
C ASP A 258 11.08 13.65 -14.91
N ASN A 259 11.66 14.77 -15.40
CA ASN A 259 11.88 16.02 -14.66
C ASN A 259 11.10 17.23 -15.19
N SER A 260 10.32 17.08 -16.27
CA SER A 260 9.50 18.16 -16.81
C SER A 260 8.09 18.03 -16.26
N ASN A 261 7.64 19.05 -15.52
CA ASN A 261 6.24 19.29 -15.21
C ASN A 261 5.46 19.40 -16.53
N ASN A 262 5.14 18.27 -17.15
CA ASN A 262 4.40 18.20 -18.39
C ASN A 262 2.93 18.44 -18.07
N LYS A 263 2.64 19.71 -17.77
CA LYS A 263 1.34 20.26 -17.44
C LYS A 263 0.28 19.85 -18.48
N GLU A 264 0.68 19.67 -19.73
CA GLU A 264 -0.20 19.20 -20.81
C GLU A 264 -0.67 17.74 -20.64
N VAL A 265 0.24 16.82 -20.31
CA VAL A 265 -0.10 15.40 -20.07
C VAL A 265 -0.98 15.27 -18.83
N LEU A 266 -0.65 16.03 -17.77
CA LEU A 266 -1.43 16.06 -16.54
C LEU A 266 -2.81 16.67 -16.76
N LEU A 267 -2.92 17.82 -17.44
CA LEU A 267 -4.21 18.47 -17.72
C LEU A 267 -5.09 17.60 -18.61
N THR A 268 -4.52 16.88 -19.58
CA THR A 268 -5.30 15.95 -20.41
C THR A 268 -5.80 14.75 -19.60
N ALA A 269 -4.98 14.21 -18.69
CA ALA A 269 -5.40 13.13 -17.81
C ALA A 269 -6.58 13.56 -16.92
N VAL A 270 -6.64 14.83 -16.51
CA VAL A 270 -7.82 15.41 -15.83
C VAL A 270 -9.05 15.26 -16.67
N GLU A 271 -9.04 15.78 -17.90
CA GLU A 271 -10.21 15.78 -18.78
C GLU A 271 -10.79 14.37 -18.94
N GLN A 272 -9.93 13.36 -19.03
CA GLN A 272 -10.34 11.96 -19.08
C GLN A 272 -10.88 11.45 -17.74
N THR A 273 -10.19 11.75 -16.62
CA THR A 273 -10.71 11.36 -15.31
C THR A 273 -12.04 12.04 -15.02
N GLU A 274 -12.25 13.30 -15.38
CA GLU A 274 -13.50 14.04 -15.18
C GLU A 274 -14.62 13.52 -16.10
N ALA A 275 -14.30 13.18 -17.35
CA ALA A 275 -15.27 12.58 -18.28
C ALA A 275 -15.75 11.18 -17.82
N GLU A 276 -14.91 10.47 -17.06
CA GLU A 276 -15.25 9.18 -16.43
C GLU A 276 -15.88 9.34 -15.03
N GLY A 277 -16.12 10.57 -14.55
CA GLY A 277 -16.73 10.84 -13.24
C GLY A 277 -15.74 10.86 -12.06
N GLY A 278 -14.45 10.95 -12.34
CA GLY A 278 -13.35 11.04 -11.38
C GLY A 278 -13.19 12.41 -10.72
N ALA A 279 -12.39 12.43 -9.65
CA ALA A 279 -12.26 13.55 -8.71
C ALA A 279 -11.61 14.85 -9.23
N GLY A 280 -11.22 14.92 -10.52
CA GLY A 280 -10.56 16.08 -11.11
C GLY A 280 -9.28 16.50 -10.36
N LEU A 281 -8.39 15.57 -10.01
CA LEU A 281 -7.17 15.87 -9.24
C LEU A 281 -5.92 15.90 -10.12
N VAL A 282 -5.11 16.97 -10.03
CA VAL A 282 -3.80 17.09 -10.70
C VAL A 282 -2.67 17.32 -9.73
N PRO A 283 -1.42 16.92 -10.04
CA PRO A 283 -0.26 17.44 -9.35
C PRO A 283 -0.24 18.98 -9.35
N ALA A 284 -0.19 19.56 -8.16
CA ALA A 284 -0.03 21.00 -8.00
C ALA A 284 1.38 21.44 -8.41
N SER A 285 1.55 22.74 -8.69
CA SER A 285 2.89 23.27 -8.99
C SER A 285 3.85 23.11 -7.81
N ALA A 286 5.15 23.01 -8.08
CA ALA A 286 6.17 22.93 -7.04
C ALA A 286 6.12 24.13 -6.08
N ALA A 287 5.76 25.31 -6.57
CA ALA A 287 5.59 26.51 -5.74
C ALA A 287 4.43 26.37 -4.75
N VAL A 288 3.30 25.78 -5.18
CA VAL A 288 2.16 25.47 -4.29
C VAL A 288 2.56 24.42 -3.26
N ALA A 289 3.28 23.37 -3.66
CA ALA A 289 3.71 22.32 -2.74
C ALA A 289 4.65 22.85 -1.64
N VAL A 290 5.62 23.70 -2.02
CA VAL A 290 6.52 24.37 -1.06
C VAL A 290 5.73 25.23 -0.08
N GLU A 291 4.76 26.01 -0.56
CA GLU A 291 4.01 26.86 0.33
C GLU A 291 3.11 26.07 1.27
N ILE A 292 2.45 25.01 0.79
CA ILE A 292 1.64 24.16 1.65
C ILE A 292 2.50 23.53 2.76
N GLN A 293 3.73 23.11 2.47
CA GLN A 293 4.69 22.69 3.50
C GLN A 293 4.94 23.83 4.51
N ASN A 294 5.23 25.06 4.06
CA ASN A 294 5.44 26.21 4.95
C ASN A 294 4.22 26.52 5.84
N ILE A 295 3.00 26.41 5.29
CA ILE A 295 1.75 26.61 6.05
C ILE A 295 1.56 25.48 7.06
N MET A 296 1.83 24.24 6.67
CA MET A 296 1.76 23.10 7.58
C MET A 296 2.73 23.26 8.74
N ASP A 297 3.97 23.70 8.48
CA ASP A 297 5.00 23.91 9.51
C ASP A 297 4.68 25.11 10.41
N SER A 298 4.25 26.23 9.84
CA SER A 298 3.92 27.45 10.61
C SER A 298 2.67 27.29 11.49
N THR A 299 1.75 26.42 11.09
CA THR A 299 0.53 26.12 11.86
C THR A 299 0.65 24.87 12.73
N TRP A 300 1.76 24.12 12.63
CA TRP A 300 2.03 22.96 13.45
C TRP A 300 2.20 23.36 14.92
N LYS A 301 1.63 22.57 15.82
CA LYS A 301 1.80 22.74 17.27
C LYS A 301 2.15 21.42 17.93
N ASN A 302 3.19 21.45 18.78
CA ASN A 302 3.54 20.35 19.67
C ASN A 302 2.56 20.26 20.87
N ARG A 303 1.36 19.71 20.63
CA ARG A 303 0.33 19.56 21.66
C ARG A 303 -0.17 18.12 21.69
N THR A 304 -0.19 17.54 22.88
CA THR A 304 -0.79 16.23 23.12
C THR A 304 -2.27 16.41 23.47
N THR A 305 -3.12 15.56 22.89
CA THR A 305 -4.57 15.58 23.13
C THR A 305 -5.03 14.19 23.54
N ARG A 306 -6.20 14.14 24.18
CA ARG A 306 -6.87 12.87 24.51
C ARG A 306 -7.11 12.03 23.25
N ASP A 307 -7.46 12.69 22.15
CA ASP A 307 -7.82 12.01 20.89
C ASP A 307 -6.62 11.29 20.24
N ARG A 308 -5.39 11.62 20.67
CA ARG A 308 -4.15 10.91 20.32
C ARG A 308 -3.57 10.05 21.44
N SER A 309 -4.33 9.70 22.48
CA SER A 309 -3.82 8.99 23.66
C SER A 309 -2.59 9.67 24.28
N PHE A 310 -2.51 11.00 24.16
CA PHE A 310 -1.38 11.83 24.58
C PHE A 310 -0.03 11.52 23.90
N SER A 311 -0.03 10.83 22.76
CA SER A 311 1.17 10.66 21.93
C SER A 311 1.70 11.98 21.39
N SER A 312 3.01 12.09 21.23
CA SER A 312 3.66 13.26 20.65
C SER A 312 3.29 13.41 19.16
N VAL A 313 3.20 14.65 18.70
CA VAL A 313 2.83 14.95 17.32
C VAL A 313 4.07 14.98 16.44
N PRO A 314 4.22 14.08 15.47
CA PRO A 314 5.37 14.12 14.57
C PRO A 314 5.33 15.38 13.70
N HIS A 315 6.48 15.76 13.15
CA HIS A 315 6.50 16.73 12.05
C HIS A 315 6.00 16.06 10.78
N PHE A 316 5.54 16.88 9.84
CA PHE A 316 4.98 16.41 8.58
C PHE A 316 5.91 16.76 7.44
N THR A 317 6.15 15.78 6.58
CA THR A 317 6.82 16.01 5.30
C THR A 317 5.80 15.81 4.20
N VAL A 318 5.47 16.90 3.50
CA VAL A 318 4.65 16.87 2.29
C VAL A 318 5.39 16.03 1.26
N VAL A 319 4.76 14.92 0.87
CA VAL A 319 5.22 14.05 -0.21
C VAL A 319 4.69 14.57 -1.53
N GLN A 320 3.43 15.01 -1.53
CA GLN A 320 2.76 15.46 -2.73
C GLN A 320 1.59 16.37 -2.42
N VAL A 321 1.32 17.28 -3.35
CA VAL A 321 0.10 18.08 -3.36
C VAL A 321 -0.63 17.83 -4.67
N LEU A 322 -1.92 17.54 -4.57
CA LEU A 322 -2.83 17.55 -5.71
C LEU A 322 -3.76 18.76 -5.61
N GLU A 323 -4.06 19.39 -6.73
CA GLU A 323 -5.04 20.45 -6.88
C GLU A 323 -6.35 19.86 -7.42
N ASN A 324 -7.46 20.29 -6.83
CA ASN A 324 -8.80 19.93 -7.28
C ASN A 324 -9.28 20.90 -8.35
N THR A 325 -9.58 20.34 -9.52
CA THR A 325 -10.01 21.03 -10.73
C THR A 325 -11.50 20.83 -11.03
N ASN A 326 -12.24 20.14 -10.14
CA ASN A 326 -13.67 19.90 -10.27
C ASN A 326 -14.47 21.22 -10.31
N THR A 327 -14.86 21.61 -11.51
CA THR A 327 -15.58 22.86 -11.80
C THR A 327 -16.99 22.86 -11.20
N GLY A 328 -17.67 21.72 -11.17
CA GLY A 328 -19.03 21.62 -10.61
C GLY A 328 -19.07 21.86 -9.10
N LEU A 329 -18.10 21.32 -8.34
CA LEU A 329 -17.97 21.63 -6.90
C LEU A 329 -17.55 23.07 -6.67
N TRP A 330 -16.67 23.61 -7.52
CA TRP A 330 -16.27 25.01 -7.46
C TRP A 330 -17.45 25.96 -7.68
N GLU A 331 -18.32 25.68 -8.66
CA GLU A 331 -19.53 26.45 -8.92
C GLU A 331 -20.49 26.43 -7.73
N GLN A 332 -20.78 25.25 -7.18
CA GLN A 332 -21.63 25.12 -5.99
C GLN A 332 -21.06 25.90 -4.78
N TYR A 333 -19.74 25.85 -4.60
CA TYR A 333 -19.06 26.60 -3.55
C TYR A 333 -19.16 28.11 -3.75
N THR A 334 -18.89 28.60 -4.96
CA THR A 334 -18.89 30.03 -5.27
C THR A 334 -20.28 30.63 -5.26
N GLU A 335 -21.32 29.89 -5.67
CA GLU A 335 -22.73 30.27 -5.53
C GLU A 335 -23.08 30.46 -4.04
N ARG A 336 -22.78 29.46 -3.20
CA ARG A 336 -23.05 29.54 -1.75
C ARG A 336 -22.29 30.69 -1.10
N ARG A 337 -21.04 30.90 -1.49
CA ARG A 337 -20.23 32.04 -1.03
C ARG A 337 -20.86 33.38 -1.41
N GLY A 338 -21.41 33.47 -2.63
CA GLY A 338 -22.18 34.62 -3.11
C GLY A 338 -23.38 34.91 -2.20
N ASP A 339 -24.18 33.91 -1.87
CA ASP A 339 -25.34 34.07 -0.97
C ASP A 339 -24.96 34.60 0.41
N LEU A 340 -23.86 34.10 0.98
CA LEU A 340 -23.35 34.57 2.27
C LEU A 340 -22.96 36.04 2.23
N SER A 341 -22.44 36.51 1.10
CA SER A 341 -22.02 37.91 0.92
C SER A 341 -23.18 38.92 0.88
N LEU A 342 -24.42 38.44 0.67
CA LEU A 342 -25.63 39.28 0.69
C LEU A 342 -26.07 39.65 2.12
N HIS A 343 -25.51 38.99 3.13
CA HIS A 343 -25.85 39.19 4.54
C HIS A 343 -24.76 39.98 5.26
N TYR A 344 -25.12 40.66 6.35
CA TYR A 344 -24.12 41.29 7.20
C TYR A 344 -23.23 40.22 7.84
N VAL A 345 -21.93 40.26 7.55
CA VAL A 345 -20.93 39.36 8.14
C VAL A 345 -20.03 40.13 9.09
N LYS A 346 -20.03 39.74 10.36
CA LYS A 346 -19.06 40.24 11.34
C LYS A 346 -17.68 39.70 10.98
N ARG A 347 -16.74 40.61 10.69
CA ARG A 347 -15.35 40.22 10.42
C ARG A 347 -14.76 39.44 11.57
N LEU A 348 -14.21 38.27 11.24
CA LEU A 348 -13.40 37.47 12.14
C LEU A 348 -11.98 38.05 12.19
N GLY A 349 -11.30 37.88 13.32
CA GLY A 349 -9.88 38.23 13.45
C GLY A 349 -8.98 37.32 12.61
N ASP A 350 -7.67 37.51 12.72
CA ASP A 350 -6.71 36.80 11.88
C ASP A 350 -6.80 35.27 12.03
N ILE A 351 -6.93 34.60 10.90
CA ILE A 351 -6.78 33.15 10.75
C ILE A 351 -5.36 32.89 10.25
N LYS A 352 -4.62 32.03 10.95
CA LYS A 352 -3.19 31.75 10.80
C LYS A 352 -2.83 31.05 9.49
N THR A 353 -3.78 30.34 8.89
CA THR A 353 -3.69 29.82 7.51
C THR A 353 -3.83 30.96 6.49
N ALA A 354 -2.95 31.95 6.62
CA ALA A 354 -2.94 33.14 5.79
C ALA A 354 -2.50 32.81 4.36
N THR A 355 -2.99 33.61 3.40
CA THR A 355 -2.53 33.53 2.00
C THR A 355 -1.31 34.40 1.71
N ALA A 356 -0.72 34.97 2.76
CA ALA A 356 0.45 35.84 2.67
C ALA A 356 1.67 35.01 2.27
N GLY A 357 2.09 35.12 1.00
CA GLY A 357 3.20 34.34 0.42
C GLY A 357 2.82 33.66 -0.90
N TRP A 358 1.56 33.26 -1.05
CA TRP A 358 1.08 32.49 -2.21
C TRP A 358 -0.24 32.98 -2.80
N ALA A 359 -0.72 34.16 -2.42
CA ALA A 359 -1.93 34.75 -2.98
C ALA A 359 -1.93 34.82 -4.52
N ALA A 360 -0.76 34.99 -5.14
CA ALA A 360 -0.60 35.00 -6.60
C ALA A 360 -0.72 33.62 -7.26
N LEU A 361 -0.67 32.54 -6.47
CA LEU A 361 -0.84 31.15 -6.94
C LEU A 361 -2.31 30.70 -6.86
N LEU A 362 -3.18 31.49 -6.25
CA LEU A 362 -4.61 31.19 -6.14
C LEU A 362 -5.35 31.57 -7.42
N HIS A 363 -6.36 30.77 -7.78
CA HIS A 363 -7.32 31.10 -8.85
C HIS A 363 -7.93 32.49 -8.68
N GLU A 364 -8.31 32.83 -7.44
CA GLU A 364 -8.81 34.16 -7.09
C GLU A 364 -8.54 34.49 -5.60
N PRO A 365 -8.44 35.78 -5.24
CA PRO A 365 -8.20 36.21 -3.86
C PRO A 365 -9.29 35.76 -2.87
N LEU A 366 -8.94 35.64 -1.59
CA LEU A 366 -9.90 35.37 -0.53
C LEU A 366 -10.84 36.56 -0.28
N GLN A 367 -12.12 36.27 -0.05
CA GLN A 367 -13.17 37.24 0.21
C GLN A 367 -13.35 37.48 1.72
N ALA A 368 -12.76 38.56 2.20
CA ALA A 368 -12.92 39.00 3.60
C ALA A 368 -14.39 39.30 3.97
N ALA A 369 -15.26 39.60 2.99
CA ALA A 369 -16.67 39.89 3.19
C ALA A 369 -17.47 38.68 3.73
N VAL A 370 -16.94 37.47 3.61
CA VAL A 370 -17.59 36.23 4.06
C VAL A 370 -16.72 35.40 5.00
N ASN A 371 -15.69 36.05 5.59
CA ASN A 371 -14.67 35.39 6.40
C ASN A 371 -14.08 34.17 5.67
N GLU A 372 -13.77 34.32 4.38
CA GLU A 372 -13.20 33.23 3.59
C GLU A 372 -11.76 32.93 4.03
N ALA A 373 -11.42 31.66 4.22
CA ALA A 373 -10.10 31.23 4.64
C ALA A 373 -9.77 29.83 4.09
N PHE A 374 -8.48 29.47 4.13
CA PHE A 374 -8.08 28.09 3.97
C PHE A 374 -8.04 27.38 5.31
N LEU A 375 -8.53 26.14 5.41
CA LEU A 375 -8.49 25.32 6.62
C LEU A 375 -8.21 23.86 6.28
N PHE A 376 -7.58 23.13 7.20
CA PHE A 376 -7.24 21.72 7.01
C PHE A 376 -8.38 20.79 7.43
N HIS A 377 -8.59 19.71 6.69
CA HIS A 377 -9.46 18.59 7.05
C HIS A 377 -8.67 17.29 6.93
N GLY A 378 -8.37 16.63 8.05
CA GLY A 378 -7.71 15.32 8.01
C GLY A 378 -8.66 14.23 7.55
N THR A 379 -8.16 13.31 6.73
CA THR A 379 -8.97 12.20 6.20
C THR A 379 -8.06 11.00 5.92
N VAL A 380 -8.63 9.92 5.38
CA VAL A 380 -7.84 8.78 4.87
C VAL A 380 -7.61 8.95 3.37
N PRO A 381 -6.45 8.51 2.82
CA PRO A 381 -6.17 8.61 1.38
C PRO A 381 -7.31 8.08 0.49
N ALA A 382 -7.94 6.95 0.87
CA ALA A 382 -9.07 6.37 0.13
C ALA A 382 -10.32 7.26 0.07
N ALA A 383 -10.52 8.16 1.05
CA ALA A 383 -11.69 9.04 1.08
C ALA A 383 -11.48 10.34 0.27
N VAL A 384 -10.22 10.70 -0.02
CA VAL A 384 -9.87 11.93 -0.74
C VAL A 384 -10.59 12.02 -2.08
N GLN A 385 -10.48 10.97 -2.90
CA GLN A 385 -11.02 10.98 -4.26
C GLN A 385 -12.52 11.22 -4.23
N LYS A 386 -13.25 10.52 -3.36
CA LYS A 386 -14.69 10.69 -3.23
C LYS A 386 -15.10 12.08 -2.75
N ILE A 387 -14.36 12.67 -1.80
CA ILE A 387 -14.64 14.04 -1.33
C ILE A 387 -14.37 15.06 -2.44
N CYS A 388 -13.30 14.89 -3.22
CA CYS A 388 -12.96 15.79 -4.32
C CYS A 388 -13.86 15.61 -5.55
N ALA A 389 -14.49 14.44 -5.74
CA ALA A 389 -15.47 14.18 -6.79
C ALA A 389 -16.89 14.67 -6.42
N ASP A 390 -17.39 14.23 -5.27
CA ASP A 390 -18.80 14.38 -4.88
C ASP A 390 -19.04 15.51 -3.88
N GLY A 391 -17.98 16.09 -3.33
CA GLY A 391 -18.05 17.00 -2.19
C GLY A 391 -18.19 16.27 -0.85
N PHE A 392 -18.28 17.06 0.23
CA PHE A 392 -18.41 16.53 1.57
C PHE A 392 -19.80 15.96 1.83
N ARG A 393 -19.88 14.67 2.14
CA ARG A 393 -21.13 13.98 2.52
C ARG A 393 -21.37 14.04 4.03
N ILE A 394 -22.20 14.97 4.46
CA ILE A 394 -22.47 15.26 5.89
C ILE A 394 -23.39 14.20 6.52
N ASP A 395 -24.16 13.47 5.71
CA ASP A 395 -25.05 12.36 6.10
C ASP A 395 -24.30 11.05 6.42
N LEU A 396 -23.13 10.84 5.83
CA LEU A 396 -22.25 9.67 6.02
C LEU A 396 -21.08 9.92 6.99
N ALA A 397 -20.82 11.17 7.35
CA ALA A 397 -19.79 11.55 8.32
C ALA A 397 -20.21 11.17 9.75
N GLY A 398 -20.14 9.88 10.09
CA GLY A 398 -20.07 9.38 11.46
C GLY A 398 -21.08 10.00 12.45
N THR A 399 -22.37 9.79 12.20
CA THR A 399 -23.47 9.71 13.19
C THR A 399 -23.14 10.24 14.60
N HIS A 400 -23.43 11.52 14.87
CA HIS A 400 -23.95 12.10 16.13
C HIS A 400 -23.40 11.68 17.53
N ARG A 401 -22.33 10.87 17.65
CA ARG A 401 -21.73 10.45 18.93
C ARG A 401 -20.25 10.85 18.95
N GLY A 402 -19.93 11.89 19.73
CA GLY A 402 -18.54 12.29 20.03
C GLY A 402 -18.04 13.56 19.34
N ALA A 403 -18.81 14.14 18.41
CA ALA A 403 -18.51 15.43 17.79
C ALA A 403 -18.72 16.58 18.80
N LEU A 404 -17.63 17.22 19.24
CA LEU A 404 -17.64 18.19 20.34
C LEU A 404 -18.56 19.41 20.10
N TYR A 405 -18.80 19.78 18.83
CA TYR A 405 -19.51 20.99 18.40
C TYR A 405 -20.79 20.68 17.61
N GLY A 406 -21.14 19.40 17.44
CA GLY A 406 -22.29 18.95 16.66
C GLY A 406 -21.95 18.54 15.22
N PRO A 407 -22.96 18.19 14.41
CA PRO A 407 -22.78 17.73 13.03
C PRO A 407 -22.23 18.83 12.12
N GLY A 408 -21.44 18.41 11.14
CA GLY A 408 -20.87 19.27 10.10
C GLY A 408 -19.48 18.80 9.67
N ILE A 409 -18.85 19.57 8.78
CA ILE A 409 -17.48 19.33 8.33
C ILE A 409 -16.53 19.94 9.34
N TYR A 410 -15.70 19.09 9.94
CA TYR A 410 -14.67 19.50 10.88
C TYR A 410 -13.42 19.95 10.15
N LEU A 411 -13.02 21.18 10.43
CA LEU A 411 -11.86 21.84 9.85
C LEU A 411 -10.99 22.39 10.97
N ALA A 412 -9.69 22.45 10.74
CA ALA A 412 -8.73 22.95 11.70
C ALA A 412 -7.81 23.99 11.06
N GLU A 413 -7.47 24.99 11.84
CA GLU A 413 -6.44 25.94 11.45
C GLU A 413 -5.02 25.33 11.55
N ALA A 414 -4.82 24.40 12.47
CA ALA A 414 -3.53 23.76 12.70
C ALA A 414 -3.43 22.41 11.98
N SER A 415 -2.35 22.23 11.21
CA SER A 415 -2.01 20.94 10.58
C SER A 415 -1.98 19.79 11.59
N SER A 416 -1.45 20.03 12.79
CA SER A 416 -1.36 19.02 13.85
C SER A 416 -2.70 18.64 14.47
N LYS A 417 -3.76 19.46 14.32
CA LYS A 417 -5.12 19.10 14.74
C LYS A 417 -5.85 18.35 13.62
N ALA A 418 -5.67 18.77 12.37
CA ALA A 418 -6.22 18.04 11.23
C ALA A 418 -5.70 16.60 11.17
N ASP A 419 -4.40 16.39 11.40
CA ASP A 419 -3.78 15.07 11.45
C ASP A 419 -4.43 14.09 12.46
N GLU A 420 -5.12 14.57 13.50
CA GLU A 420 -5.85 13.71 14.44
C GLU A 420 -6.99 12.93 13.79
N TYR A 421 -7.53 13.47 12.69
CA TYR A 421 -8.57 12.84 11.88
C TYR A 421 -7.99 12.02 10.72
N ALA A 422 -6.68 12.10 10.47
CA ALA A 422 -6.03 11.37 9.41
C ALA A 422 -5.70 9.93 9.83
N GLY A 423 -6.20 8.97 9.06
CA GLY A 423 -5.95 7.54 9.27
C GLY A 423 -4.88 7.00 8.33
N ASP A 424 -4.12 6.03 8.81
CA ASP A 424 -3.15 5.27 8.02
C ASP A 424 -3.89 4.26 7.12
N ASP A 425 -3.43 4.13 5.88
CA ASP A 425 -3.84 3.04 4.99
C ASP A 425 -3.03 1.78 5.35
N LYS A 426 -3.51 1.05 6.37
CA LYS A 426 -2.76 -0.06 6.98
C LYS A 426 -2.45 -1.22 6.03
N VAL A 427 -3.15 -1.33 4.91
CA VAL A 427 -3.12 -2.51 4.03
C VAL A 427 -3.06 -2.17 2.54
N GLY A 428 -3.29 -0.92 2.14
CA GLY A 428 -3.37 -0.51 0.73
C GLY A 428 -2.14 0.22 0.18
N LEU A 429 -2.37 0.85 -0.98
CA LEU A 429 -1.38 1.51 -1.83
C LEU A 429 -0.65 2.69 -1.14
N TYR A 430 -1.22 3.20 -0.04
CA TYR A 430 -0.74 4.40 0.67
C TYR A 430 -0.13 4.09 2.03
N LYS A 431 0.35 2.87 2.26
CA LYS A 431 0.94 2.47 3.54
C LYS A 431 2.02 3.45 4.04
N GLY A 432 1.83 3.99 5.25
CA GLY A 432 2.75 4.96 5.85
C GLY A 432 2.62 6.38 5.28
N LEU A 433 1.64 6.62 4.42
CA LEU A 433 1.23 7.94 3.95
C LEU A 433 -0.10 8.33 4.59
N TYR A 434 -0.27 9.63 4.78
CA TYR A 434 -1.48 10.23 5.34
C TYR A 434 -1.99 11.29 4.38
N ALA A 435 -3.29 11.60 4.48
CA ALA A 435 -3.92 12.61 3.65
C ALA A 435 -4.64 13.65 4.50
N MET A 436 -4.52 14.90 4.09
CA MET A 436 -5.41 15.98 4.54
C MET A 436 -5.82 16.83 3.36
N LEU A 437 -7.03 17.36 3.40
CA LEU A 437 -7.51 18.34 2.45
C LEU A 437 -7.19 19.73 2.98
N PHE A 438 -6.71 20.61 2.11
CA PHE A 438 -6.57 22.03 2.38
C PHE A 438 -7.69 22.76 1.66
N CYS A 439 -8.75 23.03 2.42
CA CYS A 439 -10.03 23.47 1.91
C CYS A 439 -10.12 24.98 1.90
N ARG A 440 -10.70 25.55 0.84
CA ARG A 440 -11.18 26.93 0.81
C ARG A 440 -12.57 26.97 1.43
N VAL A 441 -12.79 27.79 2.46
CA VAL A 441 -13.98 27.72 3.32
C VAL A 441 -14.58 29.10 3.50
N SER A 442 -15.90 29.22 3.32
CA SER A 442 -16.66 30.44 3.58
C SER A 442 -17.33 30.35 4.95
N LEU A 443 -16.83 31.07 5.95
CA LEU A 443 -17.30 30.93 7.33
C LEU A 443 -18.58 31.72 7.64
N GLY A 444 -18.88 32.77 6.86
CA GLY A 444 -20.00 33.66 7.13
C GLY A 444 -19.91 34.24 8.55
N ASN A 445 -21.03 34.22 9.29
CA ASN A 445 -21.05 34.55 10.72
C ASN A 445 -20.86 33.30 11.59
N PRO A 446 -19.69 33.12 12.22
CA PRO A 446 -19.49 32.00 13.13
C PRO A 446 -20.14 32.24 14.49
N VAL A 447 -20.77 31.20 15.02
CA VAL A 447 -21.02 31.07 16.45
C VAL A 447 -19.70 30.77 17.13
N ILE A 448 -19.18 31.72 17.92
CA ILE A 448 -17.91 31.55 18.63
C ILE A 448 -18.19 30.97 20.01
N THR A 449 -17.58 29.83 20.32
CA THR A 449 -17.61 29.23 21.66
C THR A 449 -16.20 29.03 22.19
N THR A 450 -16.00 29.47 23.42
CA THR A 450 -14.79 29.24 24.22
C THR A 450 -15.11 28.28 25.37
N GLU A 451 -16.15 27.44 25.26
CA GLU A 451 -16.50 26.51 26.34
C GLU A 451 -15.70 25.22 26.23
N ASP A 452 -15.30 24.68 27.39
CA ASP A 452 -14.60 23.39 27.47
C ASP A 452 -15.47 22.20 27.04
N CYS A 453 -16.76 22.29 27.38
CA CYS A 453 -17.81 21.31 27.11
C CYS A 453 -19.04 22.07 26.58
N PRO A 454 -19.02 22.50 25.31
CA PRO A 454 -20.05 23.35 24.76
C PRO A 454 -21.42 22.65 24.69
N ASN A 455 -22.48 23.42 24.88
CA ASN A 455 -23.84 22.91 24.69
C ASN A 455 -24.18 22.76 23.20
N VAL A 456 -24.03 21.54 22.69
CA VAL A 456 -24.28 21.22 21.26
C VAL A 456 -25.70 21.61 20.83
N ASN A 457 -26.73 21.39 21.65
CA ASN A 457 -28.10 21.76 21.27
C ASN A 457 -28.25 23.27 21.10
N GLN A 458 -27.58 24.06 21.95
CA GLN A 458 -27.59 25.52 21.83
C GLN A 458 -26.84 25.99 20.58
N LEU A 459 -25.67 25.39 20.29
CA LEU A 459 -24.91 25.70 19.06
C LEU A 459 -25.73 25.39 17.81
N GLN A 460 -26.40 24.23 17.77
CA GLN A 460 -27.26 23.83 16.66
C GLN A 460 -28.49 24.73 16.53
N HIS A 461 -29.09 25.14 17.65
CA HIS A 461 -30.16 26.12 17.63
C HIS A 461 -29.68 27.46 17.06
N GLN A 462 -28.49 27.92 17.43
CA GLN A 462 -27.92 29.16 16.89
C GLN A 462 -27.64 29.08 15.39
N LEU A 463 -27.21 27.93 14.87
CA LEU A 463 -27.07 27.69 13.42
C LEU A 463 -28.41 27.63 12.67
N SER A 464 -29.50 27.27 13.35
CA SER A 464 -30.84 27.31 12.74
C SER A 464 -31.37 28.74 12.58
N LEU A 465 -30.77 29.71 13.27
CA LEU A 465 -31.04 31.12 13.05
C LEU A 465 -30.28 31.50 11.78
N GLU A 466 -30.99 31.94 10.74
CA GLU A 466 -30.43 32.32 9.42
C GLU A 466 -29.28 33.33 9.47
N THR A 467 -28.99 33.91 10.64
CA THR A 467 -27.90 34.86 10.87
C THR A 467 -26.55 34.21 11.10
N ASN A 468 -26.48 32.93 11.51
CA ASN A 468 -25.23 32.22 11.79
C ASN A 468 -25.02 31.08 10.78
N HIS A 469 -23.76 30.84 10.42
CA HIS A 469 -23.43 29.99 9.28
C HIS A 469 -22.41 28.90 9.60
N SER A 470 -21.59 29.09 10.63
CA SER A 470 -20.58 28.13 11.05
C SER A 470 -20.38 28.19 12.56
N ILE A 471 -19.58 27.26 13.11
CA ILE A 471 -19.15 27.28 14.51
C ILE A 471 -17.64 27.44 14.54
N LEU A 472 -17.14 28.33 15.40
CA LEU A 472 -15.75 28.42 15.79
C LEU A 472 -15.60 27.98 17.25
N GLY A 473 -15.03 26.79 17.44
CA GLY A 473 -14.56 26.31 18.74
C GLY A 473 -13.17 26.83 19.03
N ASP A 474 -13.07 27.93 19.79
CA ASP A 474 -11.78 28.54 20.14
C ASP A 474 -11.25 27.99 21.47
N ARG A 475 -10.71 26.77 21.43
CA ARG A 475 -10.04 26.16 22.59
C ARG A 475 -8.61 26.64 22.79
N GLU A 476 -8.08 27.41 21.86
CA GLU A 476 -6.80 28.09 22.07
C GLU A 476 -6.95 29.10 23.22
N MET A 477 -8.07 29.84 23.25
CA MET A 477 -8.37 30.78 24.33
C MET A 477 -8.59 30.11 25.70
N THR A 478 -9.04 28.86 25.77
CA THR A 478 -9.39 28.23 27.06
C THR A 478 -8.43 27.17 27.54
N LYS A 479 -7.90 26.33 26.65
CA LYS A 479 -6.94 25.26 26.98
C LYS A 479 -5.60 25.42 26.31
N GLY A 480 -5.39 26.46 25.49
CA GLY A 480 -4.15 26.63 24.73
C GLY A 480 -3.92 25.53 23.68
N THR A 481 -5.00 24.88 23.21
CA THR A 481 -4.93 23.83 22.19
C THR A 481 -5.16 24.40 20.79
N PHE A 482 -6.31 24.09 20.19
CA PHE A 482 -6.58 24.25 18.77
C PHE A 482 -7.89 24.99 18.54
N ARG A 483 -7.93 25.78 17.47
CA ARG A 483 -9.18 26.31 16.91
C ARG A 483 -9.73 25.30 15.92
N GLU A 484 -10.99 24.95 16.11
CA GLU A 484 -11.74 24.04 15.24
C GLU A 484 -12.93 24.80 14.66
N PHE A 485 -13.21 24.54 13.39
CA PHE A 485 -14.28 25.18 12.64
C PHE A 485 -15.23 24.07 12.17
N VAL A 486 -16.52 24.30 12.34
CA VAL A 486 -17.56 23.38 11.85
C VAL A 486 -18.46 24.12 10.90
N VAL A 487 -18.55 23.64 9.66
CA VAL A 487 -19.50 24.14 8.67
C VAL A 487 -20.61 23.10 8.43
N PRO A 488 -21.90 23.49 8.50
CA PRO A 488 -23.01 22.55 8.46
C PRO A 488 -23.42 22.13 7.04
N ALA A 489 -22.88 22.76 6.00
CA ALA A 489 -23.24 22.52 4.60
C ALA A 489 -22.02 22.22 3.72
N GLY A 490 -22.15 21.23 2.84
CA GLY A 490 -21.08 20.73 1.96
C GLY A 490 -20.48 21.81 1.08
N ASN A 491 -21.34 22.62 0.47
CA ASN A 491 -20.98 23.72 -0.42
C ASN A 491 -20.41 24.96 0.28
N MET A 492 -20.18 24.92 1.60
CA MET A 492 -19.42 25.98 2.30
C MET A 492 -17.91 25.72 2.33
N ALA A 493 -17.46 24.55 1.86
CA ALA A 493 -16.06 24.19 1.77
C ALA A 493 -15.74 23.52 0.44
N PHE A 494 -14.75 24.07 -0.27
CA PHE A 494 -14.18 23.46 -1.46
C PHE A 494 -12.84 22.81 -1.12
N PRO A 495 -12.66 21.49 -1.31
CA PRO A 495 -11.39 20.81 -1.06
C PRO A 495 -10.40 21.12 -2.17
N ALA A 496 -9.79 22.30 -2.10
CA ALA A 496 -8.97 22.88 -3.15
C ALA A 496 -7.67 22.12 -3.40
N PHE A 497 -7.04 21.63 -2.32
CA PHE A 497 -5.84 20.82 -2.44
C PHE A 497 -5.93 19.56 -1.58
N VAL A 498 -5.34 18.48 -2.08
CA VAL A 498 -5.04 17.27 -1.33
C VAL A 498 -3.57 17.32 -0.97
N VAL A 499 -3.26 17.10 0.29
CA VAL A 499 -1.90 17.05 0.80
C VAL A 499 -1.61 15.65 1.28
N ILE A 500 -0.73 14.96 0.57
CA ILE A 500 -0.22 13.65 0.95
C ILE A 500 1.09 13.86 1.67
N TYR A 501 1.19 13.33 2.89
CA TYR A 501 2.32 13.58 3.75
C TYR A 501 2.75 12.34 4.51
N ARG A 502 4.02 12.33 4.93
CA ARG A 502 4.56 11.37 5.89
C ARG A 502 4.64 12.03 7.26
N ARG A 503 4.42 11.21 8.28
CA ARG A 503 4.80 11.54 9.65
C ARG A 503 6.27 11.22 9.80
N SER A 504 7.10 12.23 10.04
CA SER A 504 8.54 12.03 10.25
C SER A 504 8.75 11.20 11.51
N ALA A 505 9.55 10.14 11.40
CA ALA A 505 10.04 9.43 12.58
C ALA A 505 10.93 10.40 13.38
N TYR A 506 10.76 10.40 14.70
CA TYR A 506 11.60 11.17 15.61
C TYR A 506 13.05 10.70 15.60
#